data_AF-A0A2I0JP48-F1
#
_entry.id   AF-A0A2I0JP48-F1
#
_cell.length_a   1.000
_cell.length_b   1.000
_cell.length_c   1.000
_cell.angle_alpha   90.00
_cell.angle_beta   90.00
_cell.angle_gamma   90.00
#
_symmetry.space_group_name_H-M   'P 1'
#
loop_
_entity.id
_entity.type
_entity.pdbx_description
1 polymer ?
#
loop_
_entity_poly.entity_id
_entity_poly.type
_entity_poly.pdbx_seq_one_letter_code
_entity_poly.pdbx_strand_id
1 'polypeptide(L)'
;MDRKNREKEMASVLLSSLCFPAEDIVSGFSMLIEAAEDTALDNPVVVEDLALFLARAVVDEALAPQHLDEVETRFMGSDPIGTKVLQMARSLLKARLSGERILRCWGGWGNNSPRWAVEDVKDKITRLLEEYESGGGAREARRCIKELGMPFFHHEVVKKALIIVIEKRSERMWVLLRECLESCLITPNQMIKGFGRVGECIDDLALDNMSDLST
;
A
#
# COMPACT_ATOMS: atom_id res chain seq x y z
N MET A 1 -15.57 -11.55 7.03
CA MET A 1 -16.14 -10.99 5.77
C MET A 1 -17.52 -10.38 5.99
N ASP A 2 -18.21 -10.79 7.04
CA ASP A 2 -19.37 -10.20 7.74
C ASP A 2 -19.22 -8.74 8.23
N ARG A 3 -18.04 -8.13 8.13
CA ARG A 3 -17.76 -6.76 8.63
C ARG A 3 -17.89 -5.71 7.53
N LYS A 4 -17.79 -4.42 7.88
CA LYS A 4 -17.91 -3.34 6.89
C LYS A 4 -16.63 -3.27 6.05
N ASN A 5 -16.76 -2.54 4.95
CA ASN A 5 -15.72 -2.26 3.99
C ASN A 5 -14.41 -1.75 4.60
N ARG A 6 -14.48 -0.95 5.68
CA ARG A 6 -13.30 -0.49 6.41
C ARG A 6 -12.49 -1.65 6.99
N GLU A 7 -13.15 -2.60 7.66
CA GLU A 7 -12.48 -3.77 8.25
C GLU A 7 -11.92 -4.68 7.16
N LYS A 8 -12.57 -4.78 6.01
CA LYS A 8 -12.07 -5.54 4.85
C LYS A 8 -10.81 -4.92 4.25
N GLU A 9 -10.74 -3.59 4.14
CA GLU A 9 -9.53 -2.88 3.72
C GLU A 9 -8.39 -3.10 4.72
N MET A 10 -8.67 -2.95 6.02
CA MET A 10 -7.66 -3.19 7.07
C MET A 10 -7.12 -4.63 7.03
N ALA A 11 -7.96 -5.62 6.73
CA ALA A 11 -7.52 -7.00 6.58
C ALA A 11 -6.64 -7.22 5.34
N SER A 12 -6.97 -6.59 4.21
CA SER A 12 -6.15 -6.66 2.98
C SER A 12 -4.76 -6.07 3.21
N VAL A 13 -4.72 -4.91 3.87
CA VAL A 13 -3.50 -4.22 4.31
C VAL A 13 -2.68 -5.08 5.26
N LEU A 14 -3.32 -5.73 6.24
CA LEU A 14 -2.64 -6.57 7.20
C LEU A 14 -1.97 -7.77 6.51
N LEU A 15 -2.70 -8.43 5.60
CA LEU A 15 -2.22 -9.60 4.88
C LEU A 15 -0.93 -9.30 4.09
N SER A 16 -0.88 -8.17 3.38
CA SER A 16 0.32 -7.76 2.64
C SER A 16 1.46 -7.25 3.53
N SER A 17 1.15 -6.74 4.73
CA SER A 17 2.16 -6.23 5.68
C SER A 17 2.89 -7.32 6.46
N LEU A 18 2.23 -8.48 6.67
CA LEU A 18 2.78 -9.56 7.49
C LEU A 18 3.82 -10.42 6.76
N CYS A 19 3.96 -10.25 5.44
CA CYS A 19 4.95 -10.95 4.60
C CYS A 19 4.97 -12.47 4.83
N PHE A 20 3.79 -13.09 4.95
CA PHE A 20 3.70 -14.54 5.06
C PHE A 20 4.28 -15.24 3.83
N PRO A 21 4.84 -16.45 3.98
CA PRO A 21 5.16 -17.30 2.85
C PRO A 21 3.94 -17.46 1.93
N ALA A 22 4.16 -17.43 0.62
CA ALA A 22 3.07 -17.57 -0.36
C ALA A 22 2.28 -18.87 -0.15
N GLU A 23 2.94 -19.97 0.24
CA GLU A 23 2.32 -21.25 0.56
C GLU A 23 1.29 -21.15 1.70
N ASP A 24 1.60 -20.36 2.74
CA ASP A 24 0.70 -20.14 3.87
C ASP A 24 -0.52 -19.30 3.46
N ILE A 25 -0.30 -18.28 2.63
CA ILE A 25 -1.38 -17.44 2.09
C ILE A 25 -2.28 -18.26 1.17
N VAL A 26 -1.70 -19.08 0.28
CA VAL A 26 -2.42 -20.04 -0.57
C VAL A 26 -3.25 -20.98 0.29
N SER A 27 -2.66 -21.57 1.33
CA SER A 27 -3.38 -22.48 2.24
C SER A 27 -4.52 -21.80 2.96
N GLY A 28 -4.31 -20.57 3.45
CA GLY A 28 -5.35 -19.78 4.11
C GLY A 28 -6.51 -19.45 3.17
N PHE A 29 -6.22 -19.02 1.93
CA PHE A 29 -7.27 -18.80 0.94
C PHE A 29 -7.98 -20.09 0.55
N SER A 30 -7.27 -21.22 0.49
CA SER A 30 -7.91 -22.51 0.23
C SER A 30 -8.94 -22.84 1.31
N MET A 31 -8.56 -22.73 2.59
CA MET A 31 -9.49 -22.97 3.71
C MET A 31 -10.70 -22.02 3.67
N LEU A 32 -10.50 -20.75 3.28
CA LEU A 32 -11.60 -19.78 3.15
C LEU A 32 -12.55 -20.13 2.00
N ILE A 33 -12.02 -20.66 0.89
CA ILE A 33 -12.82 -21.13 -0.24
C ILE A 33 -13.62 -22.37 0.14
N GLU A 34 -13.01 -23.35 0.81
CA GLU A 34 -13.71 -24.57 1.29
C GLU A 34 -14.89 -24.21 2.20
N ALA A 35 -14.73 -23.19 3.04
CA ALA A 35 -15.78 -22.72 3.94
C ALA A 35 -16.78 -21.74 3.28
N ALA A 36 -16.59 -21.37 2.01
CA ALA A 36 -17.38 -20.31 1.37
C ALA A 36 -18.84 -20.71 1.15
N GLU A 37 -19.12 -21.99 0.87
CA GLU A 37 -20.49 -22.50 0.71
C GLU A 37 -21.30 -22.30 1.99
N ASP A 38 -20.79 -22.82 3.11
CA ASP A 38 -21.43 -22.68 4.42
C ASP A 38 -21.54 -21.21 4.83
N THR A 39 -20.48 -20.42 4.61
CA THR A 39 -20.48 -19.00 4.97
C THR A 39 -21.49 -18.20 4.14
N ALA A 40 -21.78 -18.62 2.91
CA ALA A 40 -22.74 -17.95 2.04
C ALA A 40 -24.19 -18.09 2.54
N LEU A 41 -24.48 -19.09 3.39
CA LEU A 41 -25.79 -19.25 4.03
C LEU A 41 -26.12 -18.05 4.94
N ASP A 42 -25.12 -17.54 5.66
CA ASP A 42 -25.27 -16.41 6.58
C ASP A 42 -24.91 -15.07 5.93
N ASN A 43 -24.00 -15.08 4.95
CA ASN A 43 -23.55 -13.87 4.24
C ASN A 43 -23.44 -14.13 2.73
N PRO A 44 -24.49 -13.85 1.94
CA PRO A 44 -24.52 -14.18 0.52
C PRO A 44 -23.49 -13.43 -0.33
N VAL A 45 -22.89 -12.35 0.20
CA VAL A 45 -21.86 -11.54 -0.49
C VAL A 45 -20.45 -12.11 -0.32
N VAL A 46 -20.27 -13.19 0.46
CA VAL A 46 -18.95 -13.75 0.77
C VAL A 46 -18.19 -14.20 -0.48
N VAL A 47 -18.90 -14.67 -1.52
CA VAL A 47 -18.28 -15.14 -2.77
C VAL A 47 -17.62 -13.97 -3.51
N GLU A 48 -18.34 -12.86 -3.65
CA GLU A 48 -17.81 -11.62 -4.23
C GLU A 48 -16.66 -11.07 -3.40
N ASP A 49 -16.81 -11.06 -2.07
CA ASP A 49 -15.79 -10.55 -1.16
C ASP A 49 -14.50 -11.38 -1.25
N LEU A 50 -14.61 -12.70 -1.24
CA LEU A 50 -13.46 -13.61 -1.28
C LEU A 50 -12.71 -13.48 -2.61
N ALA A 51 -13.43 -13.33 -3.72
CA ALA A 51 -12.83 -13.06 -5.03
C ALA A 51 -12.07 -11.73 -5.05
N LEU A 52 -12.62 -10.69 -4.40
CA LEU A 52 -11.95 -9.40 -4.24
C LEU A 52 -10.72 -9.49 -3.34
N PHE A 53 -10.77 -10.23 -2.23
CA PHE A 53 -9.61 -10.46 -1.37
C PHE A 53 -8.48 -11.19 -2.10
N LEU A 54 -8.79 -12.22 -2.89
CA LEU A 54 -7.81 -12.91 -3.73
C LEU A 54 -7.19 -11.98 -4.77
N ALA A 55 -8.02 -11.24 -5.50
CA ALA A 55 -7.53 -10.27 -6.48
C ALA A 55 -6.68 -9.18 -5.82
N ARG A 56 -7.07 -8.74 -4.61
CA ARG A 56 -6.32 -7.73 -3.83
C ARG A 56 -5.00 -8.28 -3.33
N ALA A 57 -4.94 -9.52 -2.87
CA ALA A 57 -3.68 -10.17 -2.50
C ALA A 57 -2.70 -10.26 -3.68
N VAL A 58 -3.20 -10.45 -4.90
CA VAL A 58 -2.37 -10.41 -6.11
C VAL A 58 -1.88 -8.99 -6.43
N VAL A 59 -2.76 -8.00 -6.36
CA VAL A 59 -2.43 -6.59 -6.63
C VAL A 59 -1.50 -5.99 -5.57
N ASP A 60 -1.64 -6.42 -4.31
CA ASP A 60 -0.78 -6.04 -3.19
C ASP A 60 0.51 -6.89 -3.12
N GLU A 61 0.77 -7.74 -4.14
CA GLU A 61 1.96 -8.60 -4.26
C GLU A 61 2.14 -9.61 -3.12
N ALA A 62 1.10 -9.88 -2.34
CA ALA A 62 1.07 -10.95 -1.34
C ALA A 62 0.99 -12.34 -2.01
N LEU A 63 0.43 -12.40 -3.23
CA LEU A 63 0.43 -13.59 -4.09
C LEU A 63 0.86 -13.21 -5.52
N ALA A 64 1.75 -13.99 -6.12
CA ALA A 64 1.93 -13.94 -7.57
C ALA A 64 0.72 -14.54 -8.32
N PRO A 65 0.43 -14.12 -9.57
CA PRO A 65 -0.71 -14.62 -10.35
C PRO A 65 -0.77 -16.14 -10.50
N GLN A 66 0.38 -16.82 -10.60
CA GLN A 66 0.47 -18.28 -10.73
C GLN A 66 -0.07 -19.04 -9.50
N HIS A 67 -0.04 -18.43 -8.32
CA HIS A 67 -0.59 -19.06 -7.12
C HIS A 67 -2.11 -19.21 -7.17
N LEU A 68 -2.82 -18.46 -8.03
CA LEU A 68 -4.24 -18.71 -8.27
C LEU A 68 -4.50 -20.08 -8.89
N ASP A 69 -3.57 -20.55 -9.72
CA ASP A 69 -3.64 -21.88 -10.33
C ASP A 69 -3.35 -22.95 -9.25
N GLU A 70 -2.41 -22.69 -8.35
CA GLU A 70 -2.14 -23.57 -7.20
C GLU A 70 -3.35 -23.68 -6.25
N VAL A 71 -4.00 -22.55 -5.96
CA VAL A 71 -5.26 -22.54 -5.21
C VAL A 71 -6.29 -23.39 -5.95
N GLU A 72 -6.49 -23.19 -7.25
CA GLU A 72 -7.46 -23.95 -8.07
C GLU A 72 -7.19 -25.46 -8.09
N THR A 73 -5.92 -25.88 -8.18
CA THR A 73 -5.58 -27.32 -8.20
C THR A 73 -6.02 -28.07 -6.96
N ARG A 74 -6.13 -27.38 -5.81
CA ARG A 74 -6.65 -27.96 -4.56
C ARG A 74 -8.16 -28.21 -4.58
N PHE A 75 -8.89 -27.61 -5.54
CA PHE A 75 -10.35 -27.70 -5.69
C PHE A 75 -10.81 -28.55 -6.88
N MET A 76 -9.88 -29.18 -7.60
CA MET A 76 -10.19 -30.02 -8.76
C MET A 76 -11.10 -31.20 -8.36
N GLY A 77 -12.42 -31.03 -8.51
CA GLY A 77 -13.35 -32.15 -8.43
C GLY A 77 -14.84 -31.84 -8.28
N SER A 78 -15.26 -30.88 -7.44
CA SER A 78 -16.70 -30.64 -7.24
C SER A 78 -17.07 -29.41 -6.37
N ASP A 79 -16.26 -28.35 -6.33
CA ASP A 79 -16.65 -27.12 -5.62
C ASP A 79 -17.10 -26.02 -6.62
N PRO A 80 -18.40 -25.89 -6.91
CA PRO A 80 -18.91 -24.88 -7.82
C PRO A 80 -18.72 -23.46 -7.27
N ILE A 81 -18.67 -23.27 -5.95
CA ILE A 81 -18.50 -21.97 -5.32
C ILE A 81 -17.04 -21.55 -5.37
N GLY A 82 -16.11 -22.43 -5.00
CA GLY A 82 -14.69 -22.15 -5.13
C GLY A 82 -14.25 -21.87 -6.56
N THR A 83 -14.77 -22.64 -7.52
CA THR A 83 -14.55 -22.37 -8.95
C THR A 83 -15.05 -20.97 -9.34
N LYS A 84 -16.24 -20.58 -8.86
CA LYS A 84 -16.82 -19.27 -9.13
C LYS A 84 -15.97 -18.13 -8.52
N VAL A 85 -15.49 -18.28 -7.28
CA VAL A 85 -14.60 -17.31 -6.62
C VAL A 85 -13.35 -17.07 -7.46
N LEU A 86 -12.67 -18.14 -7.88
CA LEU A 86 -11.44 -18.06 -8.68
C LEU A 86 -11.67 -17.44 -10.05
N GLN A 87 -12.76 -17.83 -10.73
CA GLN A 87 -13.15 -17.24 -12.01
C GLN A 87 -13.44 -15.74 -11.89
N MET A 88 -14.10 -15.31 -10.82
CA MET A 88 -14.37 -13.90 -10.55
C MET A 88 -13.08 -13.12 -10.27
N ALA A 89 -12.19 -13.65 -9.43
CA ALA A 89 -10.89 -13.03 -9.13
C ALA A 89 -10.06 -12.84 -10.41
N ARG A 90 -9.97 -13.87 -11.26
CA ARG A 90 -9.28 -13.78 -12.56
C ARG A 90 -9.93 -12.77 -13.49
N SER A 91 -11.25 -12.70 -13.53
CA SER A 91 -11.97 -11.73 -14.36
C SER A 91 -11.72 -10.29 -13.90
N LEU A 92 -11.64 -10.06 -12.59
CA LEU A 92 -11.29 -8.77 -12.00
C LEU A 92 -9.87 -8.35 -12.39
N LEU A 93 -8.90 -9.26 -12.27
CA LEU A 93 -7.50 -9.02 -12.59
C LEU A 93 -7.26 -8.74 -14.09
N LYS A 94 -8.01 -9.39 -14.98
CA LYS A 94 -7.93 -9.18 -16.44
C LYS A 94 -8.58 -7.89 -16.94
N ALA A 95 -9.41 -7.24 -16.13
CA ALA A 95 -10.10 -6.03 -16.54
C ALA A 95 -9.11 -4.87 -16.80
N ARG A 96 -9.45 -3.95 -17.71
CA ARG A 96 -8.64 -2.75 -17.96
C ARG A 96 -8.54 -1.91 -16.68
N LEU A 97 -7.33 -1.43 -16.36
CA LEU A 97 -7.03 -0.69 -15.12
C LEU A 97 -7.42 -1.45 -13.84
N SER A 98 -7.35 -2.78 -13.86
CA SER A 98 -7.73 -3.65 -12.74
C SER A 98 -6.99 -3.30 -11.46
N GLY A 99 -5.67 -3.07 -11.52
CA GLY A 99 -4.85 -2.73 -10.35
C GLY A 99 -5.41 -1.56 -9.54
N GLU A 100 -5.61 -0.38 -10.15
CA GLU A 100 -6.14 0.80 -9.46
C GLU A 100 -7.56 0.58 -8.92
N ARG A 101 -8.40 -0.14 -9.67
CA ARG A 101 -9.78 -0.45 -9.24
C ARG A 101 -9.81 -1.40 -8.05
N ILE A 102 -8.98 -2.43 -8.07
CA ILE A 102 -8.86 -3.43 -7.00
C ILE A 102 -8.25 -2.78 -5.75
N LEU A 103 -7.26 -1.90 -5.89
CA LEU A 103 -6.72 -1.11 -4.77
C LEU A 103 -7.78 -0.24 -4.06
N ARG A 104 -8.92 0.02 -4.70
CA ARG A 104 -10.04 0.80 -4.13
C ARG A 104 -11.31 -0.01 -3.92
N CYS A 105 -11.26 -1.34 -4.05
CA CYS A 105 -12.45 -2.19 -4.10
C CYS A 105 -13.28 -2.18 -2.81
N TRP A 106 -12.63 -2.01 -1.67
CA TRP A 106 -13.30 -1.88 -0.37
C TRP A 106 -13.81 -0.47 -0.11
N GLY A 107 -13.75 0.42 -1.10
CA GLY A 107 -13.88 1.85 -0.87
C GLY A 107 -12.55 2.39 -0.38
N GLY A 108 -12.01 3.40 -1.09
CA GLY A 108 -10.85 4.14 -0.61
C GLY A 108 -11.11 4.60 0.82
N TRP A 109 -10.09 4.54 1.67
CA TRP A 109 -10.14 5.00 3.05
C TRP A 109 -10.80 6.38 3.14
N GLY A 110 -12.09 6.41 3.49
CA GLY A 110 -12.85 7.66 3.58
C GLY A 110 -14.19 7.61 2.85
N ASN A 111 -15.25 7.62 3.64
CA ASN A 111 -16.51 8.17 3.20
C ASN A 111 -16.23 9.63 2.76
N ASN A 112 -16.43 9.90 1.46
CA ASN A 112 -16.36 11.18 0.73
C ASN A 112 -15.01 11.56 0.05
N SER A 113 -14.91 11.20 -1.24
CA SER A 113 -14.13 11.83 -2.34
C SER A 113 -12.60 11.57 -2.48
N PRO A 114 -12.13 10.92 -3.59
CA PRO A 114 -10.73 10.50 -3.76
C PRO A 114 -9.81 11.44 -4.55
N ARG A 115 -10.13 12.73 -4.69
CA ARG A 115 -9.21 13.71 -5.35
C ARG A 115 -8.69 14.82 -4.44
N TRP A 116 -9.30 15.02 -3.27
CA TRP A 116 -8.84 16.04 -2.30
C TRP A 116 -7.87 15.46 -1.25
N ALA A 117 -7.93 14.16 -0.93
CA ALA A 117 -7.15 13.60 0.18
C ALA A 117 -5.64 13.41 -0.04
N VAL A 118 -5.17 13.09 -1.25
CA VAL A 118 -3.73 12.83 -1.49
C VAL A 118 -2.94 14.13 -1.51
N GLU A 119 -3.48 15.17 -2.13
CA GLU A 119 -2.80 16.47 -2.20
C GLU A 119 -2.78 17.13 -0.81
N ASP A 120 -3.88 17.04 -0.05
CA ASP A 120 -3.90 17.48 1.35
C ASP A 120 -2.87 16.75 2.23
N VAL A 121 -2.67 15.44 2.01
CA VAL A 121 -1.66 14.66 2.73
C VAL A 121 -0.25 15.06 2.29
N LYS A 122 -0.01 15.25 0.99
CA LYS A 122 1.26 15.79 0.50
C LYS A 122 1.54 17.17 1.07
N ASP A 123 0.54 18.03 1.18
CA ASP A 123 0.66 19.38 1.77
C ASP A 123 0.92 19.32 3.27
N LYS A 124 0.34 18.35 3.98
CA LYS A 124 0.68 18.07 5.38
C LYS A 124 2.11 17.57 5.51
N ILE A 125 2.56 16.69 4.61
CA ILE A 125 3.94 16.20 4.57
C ILE A 125 4.91 17.35 4.26
N THR A 126 4.59 18.19 3.29
CA THR A 126 5.42 19.38 2.98
C THR A 126 5.53 20.27 4.21
N ARG A 127 4.40 20.65 4.82
CA ARG A 127 4.38 21.52 6.00
C ARG A 127 5.13 20.95 7.20
N LEU A 128 4.96 19.65 7.50
CA LEU A 128 5.65 19.04 8.64
C LEU A 128 7.17 18.99 8.43
N LEU A 129 7.62 18.75 7.19
CA LEU A 129 9.05 18.72 6.86
C LEU A 129 9.64 20.13 6.87
N GLU A 130 8.91 21.13 6.37
CA GLU A 130 9.31 22.54 6.44
C GLU A 130 9.39 23.07 7.88
N GLU A 131 8.43 22.69 8.73
CA GLU A 131 8.45 23.04 10.16
C GLU A 131 9.66 22.43 10.86
N TYR A 132 9.94 21.14 10.60
CA TYR A 132 11.12 20.48 11.14
C TYR A 132 12.43 21.12 10.65
N GLU A 133 12.51 21.47 9.37
CA GLU A 133 13.65 22.15 8.77
C GLU A 133 13.85 23.55 9.37
N SER A 134 12.76 24.25 9.68
CA SER A 134 12.78 25.60 10.28
C SER A 134 13.09 25.62 11.78
N GLY A 135 13.47 24.47 12.36
CA GLY A 135 13.86 24.34 13.77
C GLY A 135 12.92 23.51 14.64
N GLY A 136 11.84 22.96 14.08
CA GLY A 136 10.92 22.05 14.78
C GLY A 136 11.59 20.79 15.32
N GLY A 137 11.07 20.20 16.39
CA GLY A 137 11.69 19.07 17.08
C GLY A 137 11.53 17.72 16.34
N ALA A 138 12.60 16.91 16.29
CA ALA A 138 12.57 15.60 15.63
C ALA A 138 11.50 14.64 16.20
N ARG A 139 11.25 14.69 17.51
CA ARG A 139 10.20 13.91 18.16
C ARG A 139 8.81 14.27 17.62
N GLU A 140 8.55 15.56 17.40
CA GLU A 140 7.25 16.02 16.88
C GLU A 140 7.11 15.66 15.41
N ALA A 141 8.15 15.84 14.60
CA ALA A 141 8.14 15.42 13.20
C ALA A 141 7.82 13.91 13.05
N ARG A 142 8.48 13.05 13.85
CA ARG A 142 8.20 11.60 13.87
C ARG A 142 6.78 11.29 14.35
N ARG A 143 6.27 12.04 15.32
CA ARG A 143 4.88 11.91 15.78
C ARG A 143 3.90 12.28 14.67
N CYS A 144 4.09 13.42 14.00
CA CYS A 144 3.27 13.86 12.87
C CYS A 144 3.28 12.83 11.74
N ILE A 145 4.45 12.29 11.38
CA ILE A 145 4.57 11.21 10.37
C ILE A 145 3.75 9.99 10.80
N LYS A 146 3.86 9.56 12.06
CA LYS A 146 3.07 8.43 12.59
C LYS A 146 1.56 8.71 12.56
N GLU A 147 1.15 9.92 12.91
CA GLU A 147 -0.25 10.36 12.95
C GLU A 147 -0.87 10.54 11.56
N LEU A 148 -0.08 10.55 10.48
CA LEU A 148 -0.60 10.44 9.12
C LEU A 148 -1.44 9.16 8.94
N GLY A 149 -1.09 8.07 9.65
CA GLY A 149 -1.82 6.80 9.58
C GLY A 149 -1.74 6.12 8.21
N MET A 150 -0.73 6.46 7.39
CA MET A 150 -0.59 6.01 6.01
C MET A 150 0.79 5.36 5.77
N PRO A 151 1.08 4.21 6.39
CA PRO A 151 2.41 3.59 6.33
C PRO A 151 2.87 3.26 4.90
N PHE A 152 1.95 2.93 3.99
CA PHE A 152 2.27 2.66 2.58
C PHE A 152 2.56 3.90 1.74
N PHE A 153 2.29 5.09 2.28
CA PHE A 153 2.56 6.38 1.65
C PHE A 153 3.77 7.08 2.27
N HIS A 154 4.46 6.44 3.23
CA HIS A 154 5.68 7.00 3.85
C HIS A 154 6.81 7.22 2.83
N HIS A 155 6.80 6.52 1.69
CA HIS A 155 7.70 6.81 0.58
C HIS A 155 7.59 8.27 0.08
N GLU A 156 6.45 8.94 0.27
CA GLU A 156 6.28 10.36 -0.07
C GLU A 156 7.01 11.27 0.93
N VAL A 157 7.00 10.91 2.22
CA VAL A 157 7.82 11.58 3.25
C VAL A 157 9.29 11.46 2.88
N VAL A 158 9.74 10.25 2.53
CA VAL A 158 11.13 9.99 2.10
C VAL A 158 11.48 10.80 0.87
N LYS A 159 10.64 10.77 -0.18
CA LYS A 159 10.87 11.53 -1.42
C LYS A 159 11.05 13.02 -1.13
N LYS A 160 10.09 13.65 -0.44
CA LYS A 160 10.11 15.10 -0.16
C LYS A 160 11.27 15.49 0.76
N ALA A 161 11.56 14.68 1.77
CA ALA A 161 12.71 14.90 2.64
C ALA A 161 14.03 14.80 1.87
N LEU A 162 14.20 13.81 0.99
CA LEU A 162 15.39 13.67 0.16
C LEU A 162 15.58 14.83 -0.81
N ILE A 163 14.50 15.35 -1.40
CA ILE A 163 14.57 16.56 -2.22
C ILE A 163 15.12 17.73 -1.39
N ILE A 164 14.63 17.94 -0.17
CA ILE A 164 15.15 18.97 0.75
C ILE A 164 16.64 18.71 1.09
N VAL A 165 17.03 17.44 1.32
CA VAL A 165 18.44 17.08 1.55
C VAL A 165 19.30 17.47 0.35
N ILE A 166 18.84 17.23 -0.88
CA ILE A 166 19.61 17.50 -2.10
C ILE A 166 19.67 19.00 -2.39
N GLU A 167 18.54 19.68 -2.44
CA GLU A 167 18.44 21.11 -2.79
C GLU A 167 19.09 22.01 -1.73
N LYS A 168 18.83 21.74 -0.44
CA LYS A 168 19.31 22.59 0.66
C LYS A 168 20.57 22.08 1.33
N ARG A 169 21.10 20.92 0.91
CA ARG A 169 22.19 20.21 1.60
C ARG A 169 21.90 20.00 3.10
N SER A 170 20.63 19.72 3.44
CA SER A 170 20.18 19.62 4.84
C SER A 170 20.63 18.32 5.51
N GLU A 171 21.68 18.40 6.33
CA GLU A 171 22.09 17.29 7.21
C GLU A 171 20.99 16.94 8.24
N ARG A 172 20.24 17.94 8.70
CA ARG A 172 19.16 17.76 9.69
C ARG A 172 18.05 16.87 9.15
N MET A 173 17.67 17.07 7.89
CA MET A 173 16.67 16.25 7.21
C MET A 173 17.17 14.82 6.97
N TRP A 174 18.46 14.66 6.64
CA TRP A 174 19.10 13.34 6.52
C TRP A 174 19.07 12.56 7.84
N VAL A 175 19.36 13.23 8.96
CA VAL A 175 19.27 12.63 10.30
C VAL A 175 17.84 12.19 10.62
N LEU A 176 16.82 12.99 10.27
CA LEU A 176 15.42 12.60 10.48
C LEU A 176 15.08 11.30 9.75
N LEU A 177 15.49 11.15 8.48
CA LEU A 177 15.26 9.93 7.70
C LEU A 177 15.94 8.71 8.33
N ARG A 178 17.19 8.88 8.80
CA ARG A 178 17.90 7.82 9.52
C ARG A 178 17.16 7.42 10.79
N GLU A 179 16.75 8.38 11.61
CA GLU A 179 16.00 8.09 12.84
C GLU A 179 14.65 7.42 12.56
N CYS A 180 13.97 7.79 11.46
CA CYS A 180 12.72 7.15 11.05
C CYS A 180 12.93 5.68 10.63
N LEU A 181 14.08 5.36 10.03
CA LEU A 181 14.45 3.98 9.68
C LEU A 181 14.84 3.17 10.93
N GLU A 182 15.71 3.72 11.77
CA GLU A 182 16.22 3.06 12.98
C GLU A 182 15.12 2.81 14.02
N SER A 183 14.13 3.70 14.10
CA SER A 183 12.94 3.53 14.95
C SER A 183 11.83 2.68 14.32
N CYS A 184 12.05 2.14 13.12
CA CYS A 184 11.07 1.40 12.32
C CYS A 184 9.77 2.17 12.05
N LEU A 185 9.79 3.51 12.12
CA LEU A 185 8.65 4.36 11.75
C LEU A 185 8.42 4.35 10.23
N ILE A 186 9.51 4.30 9.46
CA ILE A 186 9.50 4.11 8.01
C ILE A 186 10.21 2.80 7.73
N THR A 187 9.52 1.88 7.05
CA THR A 187 10.07 0.56 6.74
C THR A 187 11.16 0.65 5.65
N PRO A 188 12.09 -0.31 5.58
CA PRO A 188 13.08 -0.37 4.50
C PRO A 188 12.45 -0.33 3.10
N ASN A 189 11.31 -0.99 2.89
CA ASN A 189 10.61 -0.96 1.60
C ASN A 189 10.10 0.44 1.23
N GLN A 190 9.55 1.18 2.20
CA GLN A 190 9.12 2.56 1.99
C GLN A 190 10.30 3.51 1.78
N MET A 191 11.42 3.22 2.44
CA MET A 191 12.69 3.93 2.20
C MET A 191 13.16 3.70 0.76
N ILE A 192 13.36 2.45 0.34
CA ILE A 192 13.78 2.08 -1.02
C ILE A 192 12.88 2.72 -2.08
N LYS A 193 11.55 2.63 -1.90
CA LYS A 193 10.58 3.23 -2.83
C LYS A 193 10.71 4.76 -2.88
N GLY A 194 10.93 5.42 -1.75
CA GLY A 194 11.15 6.87 -1.70
C GLY A 194 12.43 7.29 -2.43
N PHE A 195 13.53 6.59 -2.19
CA PHE A 195 14.81 6.80 -2.89
C PHE A 195 14.67 6.56 -4.40
N GLY A 196 14.03 5.47 -4.82
CA GLY A 196 13.80 5.16 -6.23
C GLY A 196 13.04 6.28 -6.96
N ARG A 197 12.00 6.82 -6.33
CA ARG A 197 11.20 7.95 -6.87
C ARG A 197 11.94 9.29 -6.94
N VAL A 198 13.02 9.47 -6.19
CA VAL A 198 13.91 10.62 -6.36
C VAL A 198 14.86 10.37 -7.52
N GLY A 199 15.38 9.15 -7.66
CA GLY A 199 16.20 8.74 -8.80
C GLY A 199 15.52 8.96 -10.16
N GLU A 200 14.21 8.73 -10.24
CA GLU A 200 13.39 9.01 -11.44
C GLU A 200 13.31 10.50 -11.83
N CYS A 201 13.55 11.42 -10.88
CA CYS A 201 13.44 12.87 -11.10
C CYS A 201 14.78 13.59 -10.86
N ILE A 202 15.90 12.87 -10.79
CA ILE A 202 17.20 13.46 -10.40
C ILE A 202 17.77 14.37 -11.48
N ASP A 203 17.51 14.07 -12.75
CA ASP A 203 17.96 14.89 -13.87
C ASP A 203 17.27 16.26 -13.85
N ASP A 204 15.97 16.31 -13.53
CA ASP A 204 15.21 17.56 -13.37
C ASP A 204 15.75 18.38 -12.19
N LEU A 205 16.03 17.72 -11.05
CA LEU A 205 16.65 18.38 -9.88
C LEU A 205 18.06 18.91 -10.18
N ALA A 206 18.81 18.25 -11.06
CA ALA A 206 20.15 18.70 -11.43
C ALA A 206 20.11 19.99 -12.27
N LEU A 207 19.09 20.14 -13.13
CA LEU A 207 18.88 21.35 -13.92
C LEU A 207 18.56 22.56 -13.03
N ASP A 208 17.70 22.39 -12.03
CA ASP A 208 17.32 23.47 -11.09
C ASP A 208 18.50 23.91 -10.20
N ASN A 209 19.35 22.97 -9.78
CA ASN A 209 20.53 23.26 -8.97
C ASN A 209 21.70 23.90 -9.76
N MET A 210 21.74 23.75 -11.09
CA MET A 210 22.78 24.38 -11.94
C MET A 210 22.48 25.85 -12.25
N SER A 211 21.22 26.29 -12.21
CA SER A 211 20.89 27.71 -12.34
C SER A 211 21.48 28.57 -11.21
N ASP A 212 21.59 28.01 -10.00
CA ASP A 212 22.09 28.72 -8.81
C ASP A 212 23.62 28.85 -8.74
N LEU A 213 24.36 28.22 -9.67
CA LEU A 213 25.82 28.34 -9.79
C LEU A 213 26.26 29.34 -10.87
N SER A 214 25.30 30.03 -11.51
CA SER A 214 25.55 30.98 -12.60
C SER A 214 25.34 32.45 -12.25
N THR A 215 25.19 32.79 -10.96
CA THR A 215 25.13 34.18 -10.45
C THR A 215 26.10 34.39 -9.31
#